data_AF-A0A967CM45-F1
#
_entry.id   AF-A0A967CM45-F1
#
_cell.length_a   1.000
_cell.length_b   1.000
_cell.length_c   1.000
_cell.angle_alpha   90.00
_cell.angle_beta   90.00
_cell.angle_gamma   90.00
#
_symmetry.space_group_name_H-M   'P 1'
#
loop_
_entity.id
_entity.type
_entity.pdbx_description
1 polymer ?
#
loop_
_entity_poly.entity_id
_entity_poly.type
_entity_poly.pdbx_seq_one_letter_code
_entity_poly.pdbx_strand_id
1 'polypeptide(L)'
;TMVAPVLSQPSLPFAFGKARGADLNLSPDDEAVIRRRAEAGCQVLGLRYTGDKLVGTRFDSLRELLGNQFIAVEFASEKSSDHSVLTEQRQETGVQRVVDFLREKLL
;
A
#
# COMPACT_ATOMS: atom_id res chain seq x y z
N THR A 1 -13.89 -1.54 14.44
CA THR A 1 -13.60 -2.10 13.11
C THR A 1 -12.69 -1.17 12.35
N MET A 2 -11.74 -1.71 11.59
CA MET A 2 -10.92 -0.92 10.65
C MET A 2 -11.75 -0.61 9.41
N VAL A 3 -11.80 0.66 8.99
CA VAL A 3 -12.71 1.13 7.92
C VAL A 3 -12.01 1.88 6.77
N ALA A 4 -10.84 2.48 7.02
CA ALA A 4 -10.11 3.26 6.01
C ALA A 4 -8.59 3.00 6.08
N PRO A 5 -8.11 1.78 5.83
CA PRO A 5 -6.68 1.47 5.85
C PRO A 5 -5.91 2.16 4.71
N VAL A 6 -4.83 2.85 5.09
CA VAL A 6 -3.90 3.54 4.18
C VAL A 6 -2.48 3.06 4.45
N LEU A 7 -1.75 2.69 3.39
CA LEU A 7 -0.34 2.29 3.43
C LEU A 7 0.46 3.26 2.54
N SER A 8 1.49 3.88 3.08
CA SER A 8 2.42 4.73 2.31
C SER A 8 3.81 4.11 2.38
N GLN A 9 4.26 3.55 1.26
CA GLN A 9 5.55 2.85 1.11
C GLN A 9 5.81 1.76 2.15
N PRO A 10 5.12 0.61 2.08
CA PRO A 10 5.40 -0.51 2.96
C PRO A 10 6.81 -1.07 2.65
N SER A 11 7.82 -0.62 3.40
CA SER A 11 9.24 -0.94 3.15
C SER A 11 9.83 -1.98 4.10
N LEU A 12 9.06 -2.40 5.10
CA LEU A 12 9.50 -3.33 6.13
C LEU A 12 8.78 -4.69 6.03
N PRO A 13 9.49 -5.80 6.31
CA PRO A 13 10.94 -5.89 6.51
C PRO A 13 11.73 -5.50 5.25
N PHE A 14 12.98 -5.04 5.39
CA PHE A 14 13.77 -4.61 4.23
C PHE A 14 13.79 -5.68 3.11
N ALA A 15 13.48 -5.24 1.89
CA ALA A 15 13.21 -6.08 0.70
C ALA A 15 14.48 -6.71 0.08
N PHE A 16 15.30 -7.40 0.88
CA PHE A 16 16.47 -8.12 0.40
C PHE A 16 16.08 -9.48 -0.19
N GLY A 17 16.12 -9.58 -1.51
CA GLY A 17 15.77 -10.80 -2.25
C GLY A 17 14.27 -10.96 -2.51
N LYS A 18 13.92 -11.90 -3.39
CA LYS A 18 12.54 -12.07 -3.89
C LYS A 18 11.53 -12.36 -2.78
N ALA A 19 11.86 -13.25 -1.84
CA ALA A 19 10.96 -13.63 -0.76
C ALA A 19 10.57 -12.42 0.12
N ARG A 20 11.56 -11.68 0.63
CA ARG A 20 11.30 -10.47 1.43
C ARG A 20 10.70 -9.33 0.63
N GLY A 21 10.94 -9.28 -0.68
CA GLY A 21 10.34 -8.28 -1.56
C GLY A 21 8.82 -8.43 -1.71
N ALA A 22 8.28 -9.64 -1.55
CA ALA A 22 6.84 -9.92 -1.59
C ALA A 22 6.20 -9.97 -0.18
N ASP A 23 7.00 -10.10 0.86
CA ASP A 23 6.55 -10.32 2.23
C ASP A 23 5.79 -9.11 2.80
N LEU A 24 4.48 -9.27 3.02
CA LEU A 24 3.61 -8.29 3.66
C LEU A 24 3.73 -8.28 5.20
N ASN A 25 4.56 -9.16 5.76
CA ASN A 25 4.77 -9.34 7.19
C ASN A 25 3.48 -9.67 7.94
N LEU A 26 2.65 -10.52 7.31
CA LEU A 26 1.39 -11.01 7.85
C LEU A 26 1.55 -12.46 8.30
N SER A 27 0.98 -12.81 9.45
CA SER A 27 0.77 -14.21 9.79
C SER A 27 -0.33 -14.81 8.87
N PRO A 28 -0.39 -16.16 8.72
CA PRO A 28 -1.47 -16.79 7.97
C PRO A 28 -2.87 -16.41 8.48
N ASP A 29 -3.03 -16.25 9.79
CA ASP A 29 -4.29 -15.85 10.40
C ASP A 29 -4.65 -14.39 10.06
N ASP A 30 -3.66 -13.48 10.10
CA ASP A 30 -3.85 -12.09 9.70
C ASP A 30 -4.20 -11.97 8.21
N GLU A 31 -3.54 -12.76 7.35
CA GLU A 31 -3.85 -12.80 5.92
C GLU A 31 -5.32 -13.22 5.70
N ALA A 32 -5.77 -14.29 6.36
CA ALA A 32 -7.15 -14.76 6.25
C ALA A 32 -8.16 -13.70 6.74
N VAL A 33 -7.87 -13.01 7.84
CA VAL A 33 -8.72 -11.94 8.38
C VAL A 33 -8.79 -10.76 7.41
N ILE A 34 -7.67 -10.34 6.84
CA ILE A 34 -7.61 -9.22 5.91
C ILE A 34 -8.34 -9.57 4.60
N ARG A 35 -8.14 -10.78 4.06
CA ARG A 35 -8.85 -11.27 2.87
C ARG A 35 -10.37 -11.24 3.08
N ARG A 36 -10.85 -11.78 4.21
CA ARG A 36 -12.28 -11.75 4.56
C ARG A 36 -12.83 -10.33 4.66
N ARG A 37 -12.06 -9.40 5.25
CA ARG A 37 -12.48 -7.99 5.34
C ARG A 37 -12.54 -7.33 3.97
N ALA A 38 -11.60 -7.62 3.09
CA ALA A 38 -11.61 -7.15 1.71
C ALA A 38 -12.86 -7.69 0.98
N GLU A 39 -13.13 -9.00 1.07
CA GLU A 39 -14.35 -9.61 0.49
C GLU A 39 -15.64 -8.97 1.03
N ALA A 40 -15.63 -8.52 2.29
CA ALA A 40 -16.72 -7.76 2.90
C ALA A 40 -16.77 -6.27 2.51
N GLY A 41 -15.91 -5.81 1.59
CA GLY A 41 -15.89 -4.45 1.03
C GLY A 41 -14.93 -3.47 1.70
N CYS A 42 -14.04 -3.93 2.58
CA CYS A 42 -13.02 -3.06 3.18
C CYS A 42 -11.89 -2.79 2.18
N GLN A 43 -11.89 -1.60 1.59
CA GLN A 43 -10.85 -1.15 0.66
C GLN A 43 -9.58 -0.70 1.39
N VAL A 44 -8.43 -0.91 0.75
CA VAL A 44 -7.11 -0.47 1.21
C VAL A 44 -6.49 0.46 0.18
N LEU A 45 -6.09 1.66 0.61
CA LEU A 45 -5.35 2.59 -0.24
C LEU A 45 -3.84 2.41 -0.04
N GLY A 46 -3.11 2.15 -1.12
CA GLY A 46 -1.65 2.04 -1.13
C GLY A 46 -0.99 3.13 -1.97
N LEU A 47 0.05 3.78 -1.44
CA LEU A 47 0.84 4.79 -2.17
C LEU A 47 2.30 4.38 -2.29
N ARG A 48 2.90 4.49 -3.48
CA ARG A 48 4.35 4.30 -3.70
C ARG A 48 4.90 5.10 -4.87
N TYR A 49 6.22 5.21 -4.88
CA TYR A 49 6.99 5.41 -6.11
C TYR A 49 7.28 4.07 -6.79
N THR A 50 7.20 4.00 -8.12
CA THR A 50 7.35 2.73 -8.86
C THR A 50 8.78 2.20 -8.91
N GLY A 51 9.78 3.07 -8.77
CA GLY A 51 11.20 2.72 -8.68
C GLY A 51 11.70 2.49 -7.25
N ASP A 52 10.82 2.54 -6.25
CA ASP A 52 11.17 2.36 -4.84
C ASP A 52 11.55 0.91 -4.55
N LYS A 53 12.86 0.66 -4.43
CA LYS A 53 13.42 -0.67 -4.17
C LYS A 53 13.11 -1.18 -2.76
N LEU A 54 12.78 -0.30 -1.81
CA LEU A 54 12.47 -0.72 -0.45
C LEU A 54 11.08 -1.34 -0.35
N VAL A 55 10.15 -0.89 -1.20
CA VAL A 55 8.81 -1.50 -1.31
C VAL A 55 8.87 -2.86 -2.00
N GLY A 56 9.78 -3.05 -2.95
CA GLY A 56 9.91 -4.30 -3.69
C GLY A 56 8.64 -4.64 -4.47
N THR A 57 8.17 -5.89 -4.37
CA THR A 57 6.99 -6.42 -5.08
C THR A 57 5.73 -6.46 -4.21
N ARG A 58 5.73 -5.83 -3.02
CA ARG A 58 4.59 -5.87 -2.09
C ARG A 58 3.28 -5.37 -2.69
N PHE A 59 3.32 -4.42 -3.61
CA PHE A 59 2.10 -3.97 -4.29
C PHE A 59 1.49 -5.07 -5.15
N ASP A 60 2.29 -5.95 -5.73
CA ASP A 60 1.79 -7.08 -6.50
C ASP A 60 1.18 -8.12 -5.55
N SER A 61 1.82 -8.37 -4.41
CA SER A 61 1.28 -9.23 -3.35
C SER A 61 -0.02 -8.67 -2.75
N LEU A 62 -0.14 -7.35 -2.56
CA LEU A 62 -1.38 -6.70 -2.12
C LEU A 62 -2.50 -6.82 -3.18
N ARG A 63 -2.17 -6.70 -4.47
CA ARG A 63 -3.13 -6.94 -5.56
C ARG A 63 -3.61 -8.38 -5.57
N GLU A 64 -2.71 -9.35 -5.39
CA GLU A 64 -3.06 -10.78 -5.34
C GLU A 64 -3.94 -11.09 -4.12
N LEU A 65 -3.61 -10.53 -2.96
CA LEU A 65 -4.33 -10.77 -1.71
C LEU A 65 -5.72 -10.12 -1.68
N LEU A 66 -5.83 -8.87 -2.14
CA LEU A 66 -7.02 -8.02 -1.93
C LEU A 66 -7.85 -7.80 -3.20
N GLY A 67 -7.31 -8.11 -4.38
CA GLY A 67 -7.97 -7.89 -5.66
C GLY A 67 -8.42 -6.45 -5.85
N ASN A 68 -9.68 -6.29 -6.27
CA ASN A 68 -10.31 -4.98 -6.53
C ASN A 68 -10.45 -4.08 -5.29
N GLN A 69 -10.19 -4.61 -4.09
CA GLN A 69 -10.25 -3.84 -2.85
C GLN A 69 -8.94 -3.10 -2.58
N PHE A 70 -7.86 -3.39 -3.32
CA PHE A 70 -6.63 -2.61 -3.24
C PHE A 70 -6.63 -1.49 -4.27
N ILE A 71 -6.62 -0.25 -3.77
CA ILE A 71 -6.52 0.96 -4.56
C ILE A 71 -5.05 1.38 -4.56
N ALA A 72 -4.34 1.13 -5.66
CA ALA A 72 -2.96 1.56 -5.82
C ALA A 72 -2.88 2.97 -6.41
N VAL A 73 -2.12 3.84 -5.75
CA VAL A 73 -1.71 5.16 -6.25
C VAL A 73 -0.20 5.14 -6.42
N GLU A 74 0.24 5.18 -7.67
CA GLU A 74 1.63 4.98 -8.04
C GLU A 74 2.18 6.20 -8.79
N PHE A 75 3.36 6.64 -8.37
CA PHE A 75 4.08 7.75 -8.98
C PHE A 75 5.35 7.25 -9.65
N ALA A 76 5.70 7.78 -10.82
CA ALA A 76 6.97 7.49 -11.45
C ALA A 76 8.11 8.01 -10.56
N SER A 77 9.13 7.19 -10.31
CA SER A 77 10.37 7.67 -9.69
C SER A 77 11.18 8.51 -10.69
N GLU A 78 11.71 9.63 -10.22
CA GLU A 78 12.72 10.40 -10.93
C GLU A 78 14.13 10.02 -10.45
N LYS A 79 14.25 9.64 -9.17
CA LYS A 79 15.51 9.24 -8.53
C LYS A 79 15.37 7.88 -7.88
N SER A 80 16.48 7.16 -7.77
CA SER A 80 16.53 5.87 -7.06
C SER A 80 16.29 6.00 -5.55
N SER A 81 16.31 7.23 -5.01
CA SER A 81 16.04 7.55 -3.62
C SER A 81 14.59 7.91 -3.34
N ASP A 82 13.72 8.00 -4.35
CA ASP A 82 12.34 8.40 -4.15
C ASP A 82 11.58 7.35 -3.35
N HIS A 83 11.03 7.77 -2.22
CA HIS A 83 10.38 6.89 -1.25
C HIS A 83 9.14 7.60 -0.68
N SER A 84 9.32 8.68 0.07
CA SER A 84 8.31 9.28 0.92
C SER A 84 7.25 10.12 0.17
N VAL A 85 6.18 9.49 -0.30
CA VAL A 85 5.11 10.13 -1.12
C VAL A 85 4.33 11.21 -0.37
N LEU A 86 4.21 11.11 0.96
CA LEU A 86 3.38 12.02 1.76
C LEU A 86 4.18 13.05 2.57
N THR A 87 5.51 12.96 2.56
CA THR A 87 6.39 13.82 3.38
C THR A 87 7.54 14.43 2.57
N GLU A 88 8.67 13.75 2.45
CA GLU A 88 9.89 14.36 1.86
C GLU A 88 9.80 14.56 0.34
N GLN A 89 9.28 13.57 -0.39
CA GLN A 89 9.00 13.66 -1.82
C GLN A 89 7.49 13.77 -2.02
N ARG A 90 6.89 14.77 -1.36
CA ARG A 90 5.43 14.94 -1.29
C ARG A 90 4.80 15.10 -2.67
N GLN A 91 3.83 14.24 -2.97
CA GLN A 91 2.95 14.35 -4.12
C GLN A 91 1.62 14.94 -3.70
N GLU A 92 1.27 16.13 -4.19
CA GLU A 92 0.00 16.80 -3.85
C GLU A 92 -1.19 15.92 -4.21
N THR A 93 -1.16 15.31 -5.38
CA THR A 93 -2.19 14.36 -5.82
C THR A 93 -2.28 13.15 -4.89
N GLY A 94 -1.17 12.66 -4.35
CA GLY A 94 -1.16 11.58 -3.36
C GLY A 94 -1.87 11.96 -2.07
N VAL A 95 -1.61 13.17 -1.57
CA VAL A 95 -2.24 13.71 -0.36
C VAL A 95 -3.74 13.88 -0.56
N GLN A 96 -4.15 14.45 -1.71
CA GLN A 96 -5.56 14.61 -2.04
C GLN A 96 -6.28 13.26 -2.10
N ARG A 97 -5.67 12.24 -2.71
CA ARG A 97 -6.23 10.88 -2.77
C ARG A 97 -6.41 10.26 -1.39
N VAL A 98 -5.50 10.50 -0.45
CA VAL A 98 -5.65 10.06 0.95
C VAL A 98 -6.82 10.77 1.61
N VAL A 99 -6.90 12.11 1.50
CA VAL A 99 -7.97 12.89 2.12
C VAL A 99 -9.34 12.49 1.58
N ASP A 100 -9.47 12.30 0.26
CA ASP A 100 -10.73 11.91 -0.36
C ASP A 100 -11.15 10.51 0.06
N PHE A 101 -10.21 9.56 0.10
CA PHE A 101 -10.47 8.21 0.60
C PHE A 101 -10.95 8.22 2.06
N LEU A 102 -10.30 9.01 2.93
CA LEU A 102 -10.72 9.13 4.33
C LEU A 102 -12.11 9.76 4.46
N ARG A 103 -12.43 10.78 3.65
CA ARG A 103 -13.78 11.38 3.62
C ARG A 103 -14.82 10.36 3.18
N GLU A 104 -14.57 9.61 2.13
CA GLU A 104 -15.50 8.60 1.60
C GLU A 104 -15.79 7.47 2.61
N LYS A 105 -14.79 7.09 3.42
CA LYS A 105 -14.92 5.95 4.35
C LYS A 105 -15.37 6.32 5.76
N LEU A 106 -15.24 7.59 6.17
CA LEU A 106 -15.49 8.03 7.55
C LEU A 106 -16.67 8.99 7.69
N LEU A 107 -17.18 9.55 6.60
CA LEU A 107 -18.33 10.45 6.55
C LEU A 107 -19.49 9.79 5.80
#